data_AF-A0A0K2RAW3-F1
#
_entry.id   AF-A0A0K2RAW3-F1
#
_cell.length_a   1.000
_cell.length_b   1.000
_cell.length_c   1.000
_cell.angle_alpha   90.00
_cell.angle_beta   90.00
_cell.angle_gamma   90.00
#
_symmetry.space_group_name_H-M   'P 1'
#
loop_
_entity.id
_entity.type
_entity.pdbx_description
1 polymer ?
#
loop_
_entity_poly.entity_id
_entity_poly.type
_entity_poly.pdbx_seq_one_letter_code
_entity_poly.pdbx_strand_id
1 'polypeptide(L)'
;MALAETLGGARAVFLVNHGIVAVGPDLQSATVAAILLERAAEQQLVTLGYGGVPAWSAPEESIAKRERIYNETAISNVWDYLVRQLK
;
A
#
# COMPACT_ATOMS: atom_id res chain seq x y z
N MET A 1 16.61 -11.73 -10.60
CA MET A 1 15.26 -11.94 -11.18
C MET A 1 14.18 -12.12 -10.12
N ALA A 2 14.48 -12.60 -8.91
CA ALA A 2 13.48 -12.85 -7.85
C ALA A 2 12.56 -11.67 -7.48
N LEU A 3 13.04 -10.42 -7.46
CA LEU A 3 12.23 -9.28 -7.02
C LEU A 3 11.06 -8.97 -7.97
N ALA A 4 11.31 -8.92 -9.27
CA ALA A 4 10.28 -8.61 -10.26
C ALA A 4 9.20 -9.71 -10.29
N GLU A 5 9.61 -10.97 -10.16
CA GLU A 5 8.70 -12.12 -10.05
C GLU A 5 7.86 -12.05 -8.76
N THR A 6 8.48 -11.74 -7.62
CA THR A 6 7.77 -11.60 -6.34
C THR A 6 6.78 -10.44 -6.35
N LEU A 7 7.15 -9.32 -6.98
CA LEU A 7 6.27 -8.17 -7.12
C LEU A 7 5.06 -8.50 -8.00
N GLY A 8 5.29 -9.19 -9.13
CA GLY A 8 4.23 -9.60 -10.04
C GLY A 8 3.30 -8.43 -10.42
N GLY A 9 2.00 -8.62 -10.19
CA GLY A 9 0.97 -7.60 -10.43
C GLY A 9 0.68 -6.67 -9.25
N ALA A 10 1.43 -6.77 -8.14
CA ALA A 10 1.24 -5.92 -6.96
C ALA A 10 1.90 -4.54 -7.15
N ARG A 11 1.51 -3.58 -6.30
CA ARG A 11 2.08 -2.22 -6.29
C ARG A 11 3.18 -2.03 -5.25
N ALA A 12 3.35 -2.97 -4.34
CA ALA A 12 4.42 -2.96 -3.37
C ALA A 12 4.75 -4.37 -2.90
N VAL A 13 5.97 -4.57 -2.42
CA VAL A 13 6.49 -5.85 -1.93
C VAL A 13 7.40 -5.62 -0.73
N PHE A 14 7.34 -6.54 0.24
CA PHE A 14 8.26 -6.56 1.37
C PHE A 14 9.61 -7.16 0.97
N LEU A 15 10.67 -6.48 1.37
CA LEU A 15 12.02 -7.01 1.40
C LEU A 15 12.31 -7.47 2.82
N VAL A 16 12.25 -8.78 3.06
CA VAL A 16 12.43 -9.37 4.39
C VAL A 16 13.75 -8.90 5.00
N ASN A 17 13.69 -8.35 6.22
CA ASN A 17 14.81 -7.75 6.96
C ASN A 17 15.45 -6.51 6.29
N HIS A 18 14.74 -5.82 5.39
CA HIS A 18 15.27 -4.63 4.72
C HIS A 18 14.27 -3.47 4.65
N GLY A 19 13.04 -3.72 4.20
CA GLY A 19 12.04 -2.67 4.03
C GLY A 19 11.00 -3.02 2.98
N ILE A 20 10.61 -2.04 2.16
CA ILE A 20 9.64 -2.23 1.08
C ILE A 20 10.16 -1.66 -0.24
N VAL A 21 9.60 -2.18 -1.34
CA VAL A 21 9.66 -1.53 -2.65
C VAL A 21 8.23 -1.26 -3.08
N ALA A 22 7.95 -0.03 -3.54
CA ALA A 22 6.67 0.37 -4.11
C ALA A 22 6.85 0.89 -5.53
N VAL A 23 5.88 0.59 -6.40
CA VAL A 23 5.90 0.95 -7.82
C VAL A 23 4.59 1.59 -8.24
N GLY A 24 4.65 2.42 -9.28
CA GLY A 24 3.51 3.07 -9.90
C GLY A 24 3.91 3.64 -11.27
N PRO A 25 2.93 4.06 -12.09
CA PRO A 25 3.18 4.72 -13.37
C PRO A 25 3.91 6.07 -13.20
N ASP A 26 3.85 6.67 -12.02
CA ASP A 26 4.49 7.92 -11.65
C ASP A 26 4.90 7.92 -10.17
N LEU A 27 5.59 8.98 -9.76
CA LEU A 27 6.05 9.18 -8.39
C LEU A 27 4.89 9.22 -7.39
N GLN A 28 3.78 9.87 -7.75
CA GLN A 28 2.64 10.06 -6.86
C GLN A 28 2.01 8.72 -6.50
N SER A 29 1.74 7.90 -7.52
CA SER A 29 1.17 6.56 -7.40
C SER A 29 2.07 5.64 -6.58
N ALA A 30 3.38 5.65 -6.83
CA ALA A 30 4.35 4.85 -6.07
C ALA A 30 4.41 5.29 -4.60
N THR A 31 4.40 6.60 -4.34
CA THR A 31 4.45 7.15 -2.97
C THR A 31 3.18 6.82 -2.19
N VAL A 32 2.01 7.01 -2.81
CA VAL A 32 0.73 6.67 -2.19
C VAL A 32 0.66 5.17 -1.91
N ALA A 33 1.11 4.30 -2.81
CA ALA A 33 1.18 2.86 -2.57
C ALA A 33 2.07 2.50 -1.37
N ALA A 34 3.25 3.13 -1.24
CA ALA A 34 4.15 2.93 -0.11
C ALA A 34 3.49 3.31 1.24
N ILE A 35 2.85 4.48 1.30
CA ILE A 35 2.21 4.99 2.52
C ILE A 35 1.02 4.12 2.93
N LEU A 36 0.24 3.63 1.96
CA LEU A 36 -0.87 2.74 2.23
C LEU A 36 -0.41 1.40 2.80
N LEU A 37 0.68 0.83 2.26
CA LEU A 37 1.27 -0.38 2.80
C LEU A 37 1.77 -0.18 4.23
N GLU A 38 2.45 0.94 4.50
CA GLU A 38 2.94 1.30 5.84
C GLU A 38 1.78 1.41 6.84
N ARG A 39 0.72 2.14 6.50
CA ARG A 39 -0.45 2.29 7.38
C ARG A 39 -1.17 0.96 7.63
N ALA A 40 -1.25 0.11 6.62
CA ALA A 40 -1.82 -1.23 6.79
C ALA A 40 -0.95 -2.07 7.76
N ALA A 41 0.37 -2.01 7.63
CA ALA A 41 1.30 -2.70 8.53
C ALA A 41 1.20 -2.16 9.97
N GLU A 42 1.15 -0.84 10.14
CA GLU A 42 0.92 -0.19 11.44
C GLU A 42 -0.38 -0.68 12.08
N GLN A 43 -1.50 -0.70 11.33
CA GLN A 43 -2.78 -1.20 11.81
C GLN A 43 -2.73 -2.67 12.22
N GLN A 44 -2.01 -3.51 11.47
CA GLN A 44 -1.80 -4.92 11.82
C GLN A 44 -1.03 -5.05 13.13
N LEU A 45 0.08 -4.31 13.29
CA LEU A 45 0.89 -4.33 14.51
C LEU A 45 0.12 -3.81 15.73
N VAL A 46 -0.63 -2.72 15.58
CA VAL A 46 -1.49 -2.17 16.65
C VAL A 46 -2.54 -3.18 17.06
N THR A 47 -3.21 -3.82 16.10
CA THR A 47 -4.26 -4.83 16.38
C THR A 47 -3.69 -6.02 17.15
N LEU A 48 -2.52 -6.53 16.73
CA LEU A 48 -1.81 -7.60 17.44
C LEU A 48 -1.38 -7.17 18.85
N GLY A 49 -0.92 -5.93 19.01
CA GLY A 49 -0.52 -5.37 20.31
C GLY A 49 -1.66 -5.31 21.34
N TYR A 50 -2.91 -5.20 20.88
CA TYR A 50 -4.10 -5.26 21.74
C TYR A 50 -4.69 -6.67 21.88
N GLY A 51 -3.99 -7.72 21.42
CA GLY A 51 -4.47 -9.11 21.46
C GLY A 51 -5.59 -9.42 20.45
N GLY A 52 -5.82 -8.53 19.49
CA GLY A 52 -6.77 -8.74 18.40
C GLY A 52 -6.17 -9.58 17.26
N VAL A 53 -7.04 -10.00 16.34
CA VAL A 53 -6.66 -10.69 15.11
C VAL A 53 -6.89 -9.74 13.94
N PRO A 54 -5.85 -9.32 13.20
CA PRO A 54 -6.03 -8.50 12.01
C PRO A 54 -6.88 -9.24 10.97
N ALA A 55 -7.81 -8.52 10.33
CA ALA A 55 -8.67 -9.04 9.29
C ALA A 55 -8.53 -8.22 8.00
N TRP A 56 -8.66 -8.86 6.86
CA TRP A 56 -8.59 -8.24 5.55
C TRP A 56 -9.57 -8.91 4.59
N SER A 57 -9.92 -8.18 3.53
CA SER A 57 -10.77 -8.69 2.46
C SER A 57 -10.15 -9.90 1.76
N ALA A 58 -10.99 -10.81 1.27
CA ALA A 58 -10.53 -11.93 0.45
C ALA A 58 -9.72 -11.42 -0.76
N PRO A 59 -8.80 -12.23 -1.34
CA PRO A 59 -7.94 -11.79 -2.44
C PRO A 59 -8.73 -11.22 -3.63
N GLU A 60 -9.83 -11.86 -4.01
CA GLU A 60 -10.69 -11.46 -5.13
C GLU A 60 -11.33 -10.09 -4.88
N GLU A 61 -11.85 -9.86 -3.67
CA GLU A 61 -12.44 -8.60 -3.25
C GLU A 61 -11.39 -7.49 -3.18
N SER A 62 -10.18 -7.81 -2.72
CA SER A 62 -9.05 -6.87 -2.64
C SER A 62 -8.60 -6.43 -4.04
N ILE A 63 -8.58 -7.35 -5.01
CA ILE A 63 -8.29 -7.04 -6.42
C ILE A 63 -9.39 -6.17 -7.02
N ALA A 64 -10.67 -6.50 -6.81
CA ALA A 64 -11.79 -5.70 -7.33
C ALA A 64 -11.84 -4.30 -6.71
N LYS A 65 -11.56 -4.19 -5.40
CA LYS A 65 -11.40 -2.90 -4.71
C LYS A 65 -10.25 -2.10 -5.26
N ARG A 66 -9.22 -2.74 -5.82
CA ARG A 66 -8.05 -2.05 -6.39
C ARG A 66 -8.45 -1.02 -7.44
N GLU A 67 -9.37 -1.38 -8.31
CA GLU A 67 -9.81 -0.53 -9.42
C GLU A 67 -10.74 0.60 -8.96
N ARG A 68 -11.55 0.35 -7.93
CA ARG A 68 -12.53 1.34 -7.44
C ARG A 68 -11.97 2.30 -6.40
N ILE A 69 -11.22 1.78 -5.42
CA ILE A 69 -10.71 2.55 -4.28
C ILE A 69 -9.42 3.29 -4.64
N TYR A 70 -8.63 2.77 -5.58
CA TYR A 70 -7.36 3.37 -6.00
C TYR A 70 -7.39 3.84 -7.46
N ASN A 71 -8.52 4.40 -7.86
CA ASN A 71 -8.62 5.16 -9.11
C ASN A 71 -7.72 6.42 -9.04
N GLU A 72 -7.41 6.99 -10.20
CA GLU A 72 -6.48 8.13 -10.33
C GLU A 72 -6.91 9.33 -9.47
N THR A 73 -8.20 9.64 -9.41
CA THR A 73 -8.74 10.74 -8.60
C THR A 73 -8.48 10.52 -7.11
N ALA A 74 -8.67 9.29 -6.61
CA ALA A 74 -8.42 8.97 -5.22
C ALA A 74 -6.93 9.11 -4.86
N ILE A 75 -6.04 8.65 -5.75
CA ILE A 75 -4.60 8.78 -5.59
C ILE A 75 -4.19 10.26 -5.57
N SER A 76 -4.69 11.07 -6.50
CA SER A 76 -4.42 12.51 -6.56
C SER A 76 -4.86 13.22 -5.28
N ASN A 77 -6.05 12.92 -4.76
CA ASN A 77 -6.55 13.52 -3.53
C ASN A 77 -5.67 13.20 -2.31
N VAL A 78 -5.21 11.96 -2.19
CA VAL A 78 -4.28 11.54 -1.13
C VAL A 78 -2.94 12.24 -1.29
N TRP A 79 -2.41 12.28 -2.51
CA TRP A 79 -1.16 12.97 -2.82
C TRP A 79 -1.22 14.46 -2.45
N ASP A 80 -2.26 15.18 -2.89
CA ASP A 80 -2.42 16.60 -2.60
C ASP A 80 -2.53 16.87 -1.09
N TYR A 81 -3.19 15.97 -0.36
CA TYR A 81 -3.21 16.02 1.10
C TYR A 81 -1.81 15.87 1.68
N LEU A 82 -1.03 14.88 1.24
CA LEU A 82 0.33 14.64 1.73
C LEU A 82 1.27 15.82 1.41
N VAL A 83 1.18 16.38 0.21
CA VAL A 83 1.97 17.56 -0.18
C VAL A 83 1.66 18.75 0.72
N ARG A 84 0.39 18.98 1.07
CA ARG A 84 0.02 20.05 2.03
C ARG A 84 0.56 19.83 3.44
N GLN A 85 1.01 18.62 3.79
CA GLN A 85 1.64 18.33 5.08
C GLN A 85 3.16 18.53 5.07
N LEU A 86 3.77 18.66 3.89
CA LEU A 86 5.18 19.00 3.76
C LEU A 86 5.37 20.47 4.12
N LYS A 87 6.24 20.76 5.08
CA LYS A 87 6.63 22.11 5.49
C LYS A 87 7.86 22.56 4.74
#